data_AF-A0A920TBF0-F1
#
_entry.id   AF-A0A920TBF0-F1
#
_cell.length_a   1.000
_cell.length_b   1.000
_cell.length_c   1.000
_cell.angle_alpha   90.00
_cell.angle_beta   90.00
_cell.angle_gamma   90.00
#
_symmetry.space_group_name_H-M   'P 1'
#
loop_
_entity.id
_entity.type
_entity.pdbx_description
1 polymer ?
#
loop_
_entity_poly.entity_id
_entity_poly.type
_entity_poly.pdbx_seq_one_letter_code
_entity_poly.pdbx_strand_id
1 'polypeptide(L)'
;MPPADRSKLAARDGGLAAALSQRTKDGMVRSLARLSEKTITGDGQVVGNWLAWRGRHDRLSPAAPAVPAAVPEWSFPTFQRELDDPKRHDRIREVLGELGELESTERARDGLLLPAVDPLVVGDVAVFRSLFDIKAVHLPTGRHLWDSITVDPAFERILDGNVPSYSVGGRSMRQSLTQLFLAQRAWYDRTIGSLSTDGRFVFAVDWVGVLGLRVFSPGGFGQPDTSAPWIPRDHNRLLAFDLASEGMLVWELGGPRGERNSKIDGTFFLGPPLPLGGQLYCLGERDGEIRLLAIDPNRPGGETFSGGMFPATR
;
A
#
# COMPACT_ATOMS: atom_id res chain seq x y z
N MET A 1 10.80 16.21 13.89
CA MET A 1 9.39 16.60 13.79
C MET A 1 9.28 18.08 14.14
N PRO A 2 8.91 18.92 13.17
CA PRO A 2 8.60 20.33 13.37
C PRO A 2 7.55 20.58 14.47
N PRO A 3 7.58 21.75 15.15
CA PRO A 3 6.59 22.10 16.18
C PRO A 3 5.15 22.17 15.65
N ALA A 4 4.95 22.57 14.39
CA ALA A 4 3.62 22.68 13.77
C ALA A 4 2.92 21.32 13.64
N ASP A 5 3.66 20.27 13.28
CA ASP A 5 3.14 18.91 13.16
C ASP A 5 2.75 18.35 14.53
N ARG A 6 3.41 18.80 15.62
CA ARG A 6 3.11 18.37 16.99
C ARG A 6 1.77 18.91 17.48
N SER A 7 1.43 20.14 17.10
CA SER A 7 0.15 20.75 17.45
C SER A 7 -1.03 20.09 16.73
N LYS A 8 -0.86 19.67 15.47
CA LYS A 8 -1.86 18.86 14.76
C LYS A 8 -2.04 17.47 15.39
N LEU A 9 -0.96 16.89 15.89
CA LEU A 9 -0.95 15.61 16.59
C LEU A 9 -1.59 15.66 17.99
N ALA A 10 -1.47 16.78 18.71
CA ALA A 10 -2.15 17.00 19.98
C ALA A 10 -3.68 17.12 19.85
N ALA A 11 -4.20 17.40 18.65
CA ALA A 11 -5.64 17.39 18.35
C ALA A 11 -6.18 15.99 17.96
N ARG A 12 -5.30 14.99 17.90
CA ARG A 12 -5.64 13.58 17.79
C ARG A 12 -5.59 13.06 19.23
N ASP A 13 -6.72 12.88 19.90
CA ASP A 13 -6.73 12.18 21.19
C ASP A 13 -6.42 10.69 20.94
N GLY A 14 -5.72 10.01 21.87
CA GLY A 14 -5.55 8.55 21.87
C GLY A 14 -4.10 8.03 21.89
N GLY A 15 -3.95 6.71 21.69
CA GLY A 15 -2.73 5.95 21.97
C GLY A 15 -1.57 6.25 21.04
N LEU A 16 -1.82 6.39 19.72
CA LEU A 16 -0.78 6.75 18.77
C LEU A 16 -0.35 8.20 18.99
N ALA A 17 -1.30 9.10 19.22
CA ALA A 17 -0.98 10.49 19.50
C ALA A 17 -0.13 10.65 20.77
N ALA A 18 -0.42 9.89 21.82
CA ALA A 18 0.42 9.83 23.03
C ALA A 18 1.84 9.34 22.70
N ALA A 19 1.99 8.29 21.88
CA ALA A 19 3.29 7.79 21.44
C ALA A 19 4.07 8.80 20.58
N LEU A 20 3.36 9.55 19.74
CA LEU A 20 3.93 10.55 18.84
C LEU A 20 4.22 11.90 19.52
N SER A 21 3.57 12.20 20.64
CA SER A 21 3.84 13.38 21.48
C SER A 21 5.19 13.32 22.21
N GLN A 22 5.87 12.18 22.18
CA GLN A 22 7.16 11.97 22.82
C GLN A 22 8.22 12.96 22.31
N ARG A 23 8.93 13.61 23.23
CA ARG A 23 9.87 14.69 22.91
C ARG A 23 11.10 14.21 22.12
N THR A 24 11.49 12.95 22.30
CA THR A 24 12.66 12.35 21.65
C THR A 24 12.24 11.29 20.63
N LYS A 25 13.00 11.17 19.54
CA LYS A 25 12.79 10.15 18.50
C LYS A 25 12.82 8.75 19.10
N ASP A 26 13.73 8.48 20.04
CA ASP A 26 13.82 7.18 20.71
C ASP A 26 12.63 6.91 21.64
N GLY A 27 12.12 7.95 22.33
CA GLY A 27 10.92 7.85 23.14
C GLY A 27 9.68 7.54 22.30
N MET A 28 9.57 8.17 21.13
CA MET A 28 8.53 7.91 20.14
C MET A 28 8.62 6.49 19.61
N VAL A 29 9.80 6.06 19.12
CA VAL A 29 10.03 4.70 18.61
C VAL A 29 9.71 3.64 19.67
N ARG A 30 10.15 3.82 20.92
CA ARG A 30 9.80 2.89 22.01
C ARG A 30 8.31 2.84 22.30
N SER A 31 7.62 3.97 22.20
CA SER A 31 6.17 4.04 22.44
C SER A 31 5.38 3.40 21.30
N LEU A 32 5.80 3.60 20.05
CA LEU A 32 5.26 2.93 18.86
C LEU A 32 5.51 1.42 18.91
N ALA A 33 6.70 0.99 19.33
CA ALA A 33 7.01 -0.43 19.56
C ALA A 33 6.13 -1.04 20.66
N ARG A 34 5.84 -0.30 21.73
CA ARG A 34 4.90 -0.74 22.78
C ARG A 34 3.46 -0.83 22.30
N LEU A 35 3.01 0.04 21.39
CA LEU A 35 1.68 -0.10 20.77
C LEU A 35 1.62 -1.39 19.94
N SER A 36 2.72 -1.73 19.27
CA SER A 36 2.90 -2.99 18.52
C SER A 36 2.84 -4.24 19.41
N GLU A 37 3.21 -4.12 20.69
CA GLU A 37 3.13 -5.18 21.69
C GLU A 37 1.75 -5.19 22.39
N LYS A 38 1.19 -6.38 22.65
CA LYS A 38 -0.17 -6.57 23.18
C LYS A 38 -0.45 -5.68 24.40
N THR A 39 -1.54 -4.91 24.34
CA THR A 39 -2.23 -4.43 25.56
C THR A 39 -3.42 -5.36 25.81
N ILE A 40 -3.35 -6.15 26.88
CA ILE A 40 -4.52 -6.87 27.42
C ILE A 40 -5.26 -5.83 28.26
N THR A 41 -6.47 -5.45 27.86
CA THR A 41 -7.32 -4.60 28.70
C THR A 41 -7.87 -5.41 29.88
N GLY A 42 -8.18 -4.74 30.99
CA GLY A 42 -8.57 -5.38 32.26
C GLY A 42 -9.85 -6.23 32.22
N ASP A 43 -10.55 -6.25 31.09
CA ASP A 43 -11.73 -7.05 30.75
C ASP A 43 -11.41 -8.31 29.92
N GLY A 44 -10.13 -8.57 29.62
CA GLY A 44 -9.70 -9.73 28.84
C GLY A 44 -9.87 -9.57 27.33
N GLN A 45 -10.27 -8.40 26.84
CA GLN A 45 -10.21 -8.10 25.41
C GLN A 45 -8.77 -7.77 24.98
N VAL A 46 -8.35 -8.35 23.85
CA VAL A 46 -7.08 -7.99 23.22
C VAL A 46 -7.40 -7.00 22.11
N VAL A 47 -7.21 -5.70 22.39
CA VAL A 47 -7.12 -4.69 21.34
C VAL A 47 -5.67 -4.73 20.84
N GLY A 48 -5.41 -5.64 19.91
CA GLY A 48 -4.08 -5.82 19.32
C GLY A 48 -3.94 -4.98 18.05
N ASN A 49 -2.76 -4.41 17.84
CA ASN A 49 -2.42 -3.87 16.53
C ASN A 49 -2.50 -4.95 15.44
N TRP A 50 -2.82 -4.50 14.23
CA TRP A 50 -2.82 -5.31 13.02
C TRP A 50 -1.76 -4.75 12.06
N LEU A 51 -0.52 -5.19 12.23
CA LEU A 51 0.69 -4.57 11.66
C LEU A 51 1.08 -5.11 10.27
N ALA A 52 0.51 -6.23 9.86
CA ALA A 52 0.76 -6.85 8.57
C ALA A 52 -0.45 -7.70 8.17
N TRP A 53 -0.40 -8.32 6.99
CA TRP A 53 -1.39 -9.32 6.60
C TRP A 53 -1.53 -10.42 7.68
N ARG A 54 -2.77 -10.69 8.11
CA ARG A 54 -3.10 -11.56 9.27
C ARG A 54 -2.51 -11.09 10.61
N GLY A 55 -2.35 -9.79 10.75
CA GLY A 55 -2.17 -9.03 11.98
C GLY A 55 -0.75 -8.92 12.51
N ARG A 56 0.10 -9.94 12.37
CA ARG A 56 1.50 -9.88 12.86
C ARG A 56 2.41 -10.80 12.06
N HIS A 57 3.69 -10.80 12.41
CA HIS A 57 4.74 -11.47 11.63
C HIS A 57 4.53 -12.98 11.40
N ASP A 58 3.90 -13.69 12.35
CA ASP A 58 3.59 -15.12 12.21
C ASP A 58 2.24 -15.40 11.51
N ARG A 59 1.48 -14.35 11.18
CA ARG A 59 0.18 -14.42 10.49
C ARG A 59 -0.89 -15.20 11.25
N LEU A 60 -0.80 -15.23 12.58
CA LEU A 60 -1.71 -15.94 13.48
C LEU A 60 -2.32 -15.01 14.53
N SER A 61 -2.49 -13.73 14.22
CA SER A 61 -3.07 -12.80 15.19
C SER A 61 -4.52 -13.17 15.50
N PRO A 62 -4.88 -13.40 16.77
CA PRO A 62 -6.27 -13.53 17.16
C PRO A 62 -6.95 -12.16 17.13
N ALA A 63 -8.20 -12.12 16.68
CA ALA A 63 -9.09 -10.97 16.86
C ALA A 63 -10.14 -11.31 17.92
N ALA A 64 -10.60 -10.30 18.65
CA ALA A 64 -11.76 -10.47 19.51
C ALA A 64 -12.99 -10.86 18.66
N PRO A 65 -13.86 -11.75 19.13
CA PRO A 65 -15.09 -12.06 18.42
C PRO A 65 -15.92 -10.78 18.25
N ALA A 66 -16.26 -10.44 17.01
CA ALA A 66 -17.16 -9.34 16.71
C ALA A 66 -18.52 -9.92 16.30
N VAL A 67 -19.59 -9.39 16.89
CA VAL A 67 -20.95 -9.66 16.41
C VAL A 67 -21.17 -8.77 15.18
N PRO A 68 -21.57 -9.31 14.01
CA PRO A 68 -21.86 -8.48 12.85
C PRO A 68 -22.93 -7.44 13.21
N ALA A 69 -22.54 -6.18 13.33
CA ALA A 69 -23.48 -5.09 13.45
C ALA A 69 -24.12 -4.85 12.08
N ALA A 70 -25.45 -4.74 12.03
CA ALA A 70 -26.18 -4.48 10.78
C ALA A 70 -25.88 -3.08 10.19
N VAL A 71 -25.31 -2.18 11.01
CA VAL A 71 -25.00 -0.80 10.63
C VAL A 71 -23.52 -0.54 10.94
N PRO A 72 -22.74 -0.01 9.99
CA PRO A 72 -21.35 0.37 10.25
C PRO A 72 -21.29 1.53 11.25
N GLU A 73 -20.33 1.52 12.19
CA GLU A 73 -20.11 2.66 13.10
C GLU A 73 -19.72 3.93 12.34
N TRP A 74 -18.90 3.77 11.30
CA TRP A 74 -18.57 4.80 10.33
C TRP A 74 -18.14 4.15 9.01
N SER A 75 -18.11 4.95 7.95
CA SER A 75 -17.57 4.55 6.65
C SER A 75 -16.64 5.64 6.12
N PHE A 76 -15.63 5.23 5.34
CA PHE A 76 -14.70 6.15 4.70
C PHE A 76 -14.62 5.85 3.20
N PRO A 77 -14.77 6.84 2.31
CA PRO A 77 -14.68 6.61 0.87
C PRO A 77 -13.26 6.25 0.43
N THR A 78 -13.10 5.13 -0.27
CA THR A 78 -11.81 4.71 -0.87
C THR A 78 -11.46 5.47 -2.15
N PHE A 79 -12.32 6.38 -2.59
CA PHE A 79 -12.15 7.20 -3.80
C PHE A 79 -12.44 8.67 -3.48
N GLN A 80 -11.72 9.19 -2.49
CA GLN A 80 -11.80 10.59 -2.07
C GLN A 80 -10.40 11.19 -2.09
N ARG A 81 -10.20 12.16 -2.97
CA ARG A 81 -9.01 13.00 -3.02
C ARG A 81 -9.46 14.40 -3.44
N GLU A 82 -9.04 15.41 -2.70
CA GLU A 82 -9.29 16.80 -3.07
C GLU A 82 -8.45 17.11 -4.32
N LEU A 83 -9.11 17.51 -5.40
CA LEU A 83 -8.48 17.94 -6.63
C LEU A 83 -8.92 19.38 -6.92
N ASP A 84 -8.07 20.18 -7.55
CA ASP A 84 -8.44 21.57 -7.89
C ASP A 84 -9.13 21.67 -9.26
N ASP A 85 -8.91 20.72 -10.17
CA ASP A 85 -9.39 20.77 -11.56
C ASP A 85 -10.82 20.20 -11.70
N PRO A 86 -11.81 21.02 -12.12
CA PRO A 86 -13.17 20.55 -12.39
C PRO A 86 -13.26 19.38 -13.39
N LYS A 87 -12.40 19.34 -14.41
CA LYS A 87 -12.41 18.24 -15.41
C LYS A 87 -12.06 16.90 -14.77
N ARG A 88 -11.13 16.91 -13.80
CA ARG A 88 -10.74 15.70 -13.07
C ARG A 88 -11.85 15.25 -12.11
N HIS A 89 -12.63 16.16 -11.53
CA HIS A 89 -13.80 15.79 -10.73
C HIS A 89 -14.88 15.06 -11.53
N ASP A 90 -15.17 15.54 -12.74
CA ASP A 90 -16.15 14.87 -13.61
C ASP A 90 -15.65 13.49 -14.02
N ARG A 91 -14.35 13.37 -14.36
CA ARG A 91 -13.74 12.08 -14.67
C ARG A 91 -13.75 11.12 -13.47
N ILE A 92 -13.51 11.60 -12.25
CA ILE A 92 -13.63 10.82 -11.02
C ILE A 92 -15.05 10.22 -10.90
N ARG A 93 -16.08 11.03 -11.16
CA ARG A 93 -17.48 10.59 -11.07
C ARG A 93 -17.80 9.51 -12.10
N GLU A 94 -17.27 9.64 -13.31
CA GLU A 94 -17.40 8.62 -14.37
C GLU A 94 -16.72 7.31 -13.96
N VAL A 95 -15.47 7.38 -13.48
CA VAL A 95 -14.69 6.22 -13.02
C VAL A 95 -15.38 5.51 -11.85
N LEU A 96 -16.02 6.27 -10.95
CA LEU A 96 -16.86 5.71 -9.87
C LEU A 96 -18.08 4.97 -10.40
N GLY A 97 -18.72 5.50 -11.46
CA GLY A 97 -19.80 4.81 -12.17
C GLY A 97 -19.33 3.49 -12.77
N GLU A 98 -18.20 3.51 -13.50
CA GLU A 98 -17.57 2.31 -14.06
C GLU A 98 -17.25 1.26 -12.97
N LEU A 99 -16.78 1.68 -11.79
CA LEU A 99 -16.52 0.78 -10.66
C LEU A 99 -17.81 0.11 -10.16
N GLY A 100 -18.91 0.87 -10.05
CA GLY A 100 -20.21 0.33 -9.62
C GLY A 100 -20.82 -0.66 -10.61
N GLU A 101 -20.65 -0.40 -11.92
CA GLU A 101 -21.05 -1.34 -12.98
C GLU A 101 -20.22 -2.64 -12.95
N LEU A 102 -18.91 -2.52 -12.74
CA LEU A 102 -18.02 -3.67 -12.56
C LEU A 102 -18.40 -4.48 -11.34
N GLU A 103 -18.62 -3.84 -10.19
CA GLU A 103 -19.03 -4.52 -8.97
C GLU A 103 -20.34 -5.28 -9.17
N SER A 104 -21.33 -4.65 -9.81
CA SER A 104 -22.62 -5.28 -10.11
C SER A 104 -22.46 -6.50 -11.03
N THR A 105 -21.61 -6.37 -12.06
CA THR A 105 -21.33 -7.45 -13.02
C THR A 105 -20.62 -8.63 -12.37
N GLU A 106 -19.61 -8.35 -11.53
CA GLU A 106 -18.81 -9.37 -10.86
C GLU A 106 -19.63 -10.07 -9.75
N ARG A 107 -20.46 -9.34 -9.00
CA ARG A 107 -21.42 -9.93 -8.03
C ARG A 107 -22.43 -10.85 -8.71
N ALA A 108 -22.89 -10.51 -9.91
CA ALA A 108 -23.82 -11.34 -10.67
C ALA A 108 -23.20 -12.65 -11.17
N ARG A 109 -21.86 -12.73 -11.30
CA ARG A 109 -21.14 -13.93 -11.72
C ARG A 109 -20.89 -14.89 -10.54
N ASP A 110 -20.28 -14.40 -9.48
CA ASP A 110 -19.70 -15.27 -8.42
C ASP A 110 -20.21 -14.95 -6.99
N GLY A 111 -21.10 -13.96 -6.82
CA GLY A 111 -21.81 -13.66 -5.56
C GLY A 111 -20.98 -13.02 -4.45
N LEU A 112 -19.68 -13.29 -4.36
CA LEU A 112 -18.79 -12.77 -3.32
C LEU A 112 -17.55 -12.09 -3.90
N LEU A 113 -17.45 -10.77 -3.70
CA LEU A 113 -16.25 -10.01 -3.99
C LEU A 113 -15.55 -9.65 -2.68
N LEU A 114 -14.30 -10.09 -2.56
CA LEU A 114 -13.42 -9.72 -1.45
C LEU A 114 -12.44 -8.67 -1.96
N PRO A 115 -12.29 -7.52 -1.28
CA PRO A 115 -11.26 -6.56 -1.62
C PRO A 115 -9.86 -7.18 -1.56
N ALA A 116 -8.98 -6.78 -2.49
CA ALA A 116 -7.56 -7.15 -2.46
C ALA A 116 -6.72 -6.31 -1.49
N VAL A 117 -7.37 -5.53 -0.63
CA VAL A 117 -6.75 -4.61 0.32
C VAL A 117 -6.92 -5.13 1.74
N ASP A 118 -5.85 -5.06 2.52
CA ASP A 118 -5.86 -5.37 3.96
C ASP A 118 -5.46 -4.12 4.75
N PRO A 119 -6.37 -3.55 5.57
CA PRO A 119 -6.03 -2.42 6.42
C PRO A 119 -5.05 -2.82 7.52
N LEU A 120 -4.19 -1.88 7.90
CA LEU A 120 -3.36 -1.93 9.10
C LEU A 120 -4.06 -1.19 10.23
N VAL A 121 -3.89 -1.67 11.45
CA VAL A 121 -4.33 -0.98 12.67
C VAL A 121 -3.11 -0.77 13.57
N VAL A 122 -2.79 0.49 13.86
CA VAL A 122 -1.69 0.88 14.74
C VAL A 122 -2.24 1.82 15.82
N GLY A 123 -2.53 1.27 16.99
CA GLY A 123 -3.23 1.99 18.05
C GLY A 123 -4.65 2.39 17.61
N ASP A 124 -4.88 3.69 17.56
CA ASP A 124 -6.14 4.35 17.16
C ASP A 124 -6.16 4.79 15.69
N VAL A 125 -5.19 4.35 14.88
CA VAL A 125 -5.11 4.70 13.46
C VAL A 125 -5.29 3.46 12.60
N ALA A 126 -6.22 3.56 11.66
CA ALA A 126 -6.33 2.61 10.55
C ALA A 126 -5.62 3.19 9.33
N VAL A 127 -4.72 2.42 8.72
CA VAL A 127 -4.04 2.78 7.48
C VAL A 127 -4.41 1.76 6.41
N PHE A 128 -4.84 2.20 5.24
CA PHE A 128 -5.27 1.28 4.18
C PHE A 128 -4.91 1.81 2.80
N ARG A 129 -4.72 0.88 1.86
CA ARG A 129 -4.59 1.20 0.45
C ARG A 129 -5.98 1.54 -0.10
N SER A 130 -6.11 2.70 -0.73
CA SER A 130 -7.27 3.03 -1.55
C SER A 130 -7.08 2.42 -2.95
N LEU A 131 -7.91 2.76 -3.94
CA LEU A 131 -7.66 2.27 -5.30
C LEU A 131 -6.40 2.88 -5.93
N PHE A 132 -5.90 4.01 -5.43
CA PHE A 132 -4.81 4.75 -6.09
C PHE A 132 -3.81 5.39 -5.12
N ASP A 133 -4.11 5.51 -3.83
CA ASP A 133 -3.22 6.08 -2.83
C ASP A 133 -3.29 5.27 -1.52
N ILE A 134 -2.63 5.74 -0.47
CA ILE A 134 -2.72 5.18 0.88
C ILE A 134 -3.35 6.25 1.76
N LYS A 135 -4.26 5.84 2.64
CA LYS A 135 -4.98 6.75 3.53
C LYS A 135 -4.83 6.31 4.96
N ALA A 136 -4.85 7.28 5.86
CA ALA A 136 -5.01 7.03 7.29
C ALA A 136 -6.22 7.74 7.85
N VAL A 137 -6.93 7.04 8.73
CA VAL A 137 -8.10 7.54 9.44
C VAL A 137 -7.98 7.23 10.94
N HIS A 138 -8.62 8.05 11.75
CA HIS A 138 -8.80 7.78 13.16
C HIS A 138 -9.82 6.66 13.32
N LEU A 139 -9.38 5.49 13.77
CA LEU A 139 -10.16 4.26 13.83
C LEU A 139 -11.47 4.41 14.65
N PRO A 140 -11.51 5.11 15.80
CA PRO A 140 -12.76 5.27 16.54
C PRO A 140 -13.82 6.15 15.85
N THR A 141 -13.43 7.10 15.00
CA THR A 141 -14.38 8.10 14.45
C THR A 141 -14.46 8.12 12.93
N GLY A 142 -13.62 7.37 12.22
CA GLY A 142 -13.49 7.45 10.75
C GLY A 142 -12.93 8.78 10.23
N ARG A 143 -12.43 9.66 11.10
CA ARG A 143 -11.94 10.99 10.69
C ARG A 143 -10.68 10.86 9.85
N HIS A 144 -10.63 11.50 8.68
CA HIS A 144 -9.43 11.57 7.83
C HIS A 144 -8.25 12.16 8.60
N LEU A 145 -7.07 11.55 8.45
CA LEU A 145 -5.83 12.02 9.06
C LEU A 145 -4.83 12.51 8.03
N TRP A 146 -4.62 11.74 6.96
CA TRP A 146 -3.73 12.08 5.87
C TRP A 146 -3.91 11.14 4.68
N ASP A 147 -3.45 11.59 3.51
CA ASP A 147 -3.26 10.80 2.29
C ASP A 147 -1.77 10.70 1.97
N SER A 148 -1.34 9.61 1.34
CA SER A 148 0.02 9.52 0.82
C SER A 148 0.26 10.56 -0.27
N ILE A 149 1.47 11.10 -0.28
CA ILE A 149 1.90 12.02 -1.33
C ILE A 149 1.98 11.34 -2.71
N THR A 150 2.25 10.04 -2.73
CA THR A 150 2.30 9.23 -3.96
C THR A 150 0.90 8.77 -4.35
N VAL A 151 0.67 8.71 -5.66
CA VAL A 151 -0.52 8.16 -6.30
C VAL A 151 -0.05 7.13 -7.33
N ASP A 152 -0.83 6.06 -7.52
CA ASP A 152 -0.60 5.06 -8.56
C ASP A 152 -0.55 5.77 -9.93
N PRO A 153 0.58 5.70 -10.66
CA PRO A 153 0.70 6.37 -11.95
C PRO A 153 -0.33 5.92 -13.00
N ALA A 154 -0.88 4.71 -12.89
CA ALA A 154 -1.96 4.26 -13.75
C ALA A 154 -3.28 5.01 -13.49
N PHE A 155 -3.49 5.50 -12.27
CA PHE A 155 -4.66 6.30 -11.95
C PHE A 155 -4.60 7.68 -12.61
N GLU A 156 -3.45 8.36 -12.57
CA GLU A 156 -3.28 9.64 -13.28
C GLU A 156 -3.59 9.50 -14.77
N ARG A 157 -3.14 8.41 -15.39
CA ARG A 157 -3.45 8.13 -16.80
C ARG A 157 -4.95 7.97 -17.08
N ILE A 158 -5.69 7.37 -16.14
CA ILE A 158 -7.15 7.20 -16.23
C ILE A 158 -7.86 8.54 -16.07
N LEU A 159 -7.36 9.42 -15.20
CA LEU A 159 -7.90 10.76 -14.99
C LEU A 159 -7.67 11.69 -16.19
N ASP A 160 -6.58 11.52 -16.93
CA ASP A 160 -6.30 12.32 -18.13
C ASP A 160 -7.27 12.02 -19.31
N GLY A 161 -8.11 10.97 -19.21
CA GLY A 161 -9.16 10.64 -20.18
C GLY A 161 -8.68 10.15 -21.55
N ASN A 162 -7.40 10.36 -21.88
CA ASN A 162 -6.74 9.87 -23.09
C ASN A 162 -6.40 8.39 -22.95
N VAL A 163 -7.40 7.53 -22.86
CA VAL A 163 -7.21 6.09 -22.67
C VAL A 163 -7.43 5.36 -24.00
N PRO A 164 -6.38 4.93 -24.71
CA PRO A 164 -6.55 4.07 -25.88
C PRO A 164 -7.34 2.81 -25.52
N SER A 165 -8.15 2.30 -26.46
CA SER A 165 -8.68 0.94 -26.32
C SER A 165 -7.54 -0.07 -26.51
N TYR A 166 -7.36 -0.97 -25.53
CA TYR A 166 -6.28 -1.96 -25.55
C TYR A 166 -6.81 -3.37 -25.80
N SER A 167 -5.96 -4.19 -26.43
CA SER A 167 -6.20 -5.61 -26.63
C SER A 167 -5.48 -6.38 -25.52
N VAL A 168 -6.24 -7.13 -24.72
CA VAL A 168 -5.66 -8.05 -23.72
C VAL A 168 -5.31 -9.35 -24.43
N GLY A 169 -4.05 -9.79 -24.31
CA GLY A 169 -3.60 -11.03 -24.95
C GLY A 169 -4.46 -12.23 -24.53
N GLY A 170 -5.03 -12.95 -25.50
CA GLY A 170 -5.86 -14.14 -25.26
C GLY A 170 -7.35 -13.88 -25.01
N ARG A 171 -7.82 -12.61 -25.06
CA ARG A 171 -9.25 -12.28 -25.00
C ARG A 171 -9.69 -11.62 -26.31
N SER A 172 -10.81 -12.08 -26.86
CA SER A 172 -11.42 -11.56 -28.10
C SER A 172 -12.10 -10.20 -27.92
N MET A 173 -12.27 -9.73 -26.68
CA MET A 173 -12.91 -8.45 -26.34
C MET A 173 -11.89 -7.42 -25.86
N ARG A 174 -11.94 -6.22 -26.45
CA ARG A 174 -11.21 -5.04 -25.96
C ARG A 174 -11.72 -4.69 -24.56
N GLN A 175 -10.84 -4.62 -23.59
CA GLN A 175 -11.17 -4.16 -22.23
C GLN A 175 -10.65 -2.73 -22.07
N SER A 176 -11.41 -1.85 -21.41
CA SER A 176 -10.92 -0.50 -21.14
C SER A 176 -9.79 -0.57 -20.11
N LEU A 177 -8.79 0.33 -20.21
CA LEU A 177 -7.73 0.42 -19.19
C LEU A 177 -8.34 0.73 -17.82
N THR A 178 -9.36 1.60 -17.78
CA THR A 178 -10.08 1.95 -16.56
C THR A 178 -10.63 0.70 -15.90
N GLN A 179 -11.34 -0.16 -16.64
CA GLN A 179 -11.91 -1.39 -16.09
C GLN A 179 -10.85 -2.37 -15.62
N LEU A 180 -9.77 -2.55 -16.40
CA LEU A 180 -8.65 -3.42 -16.01
C LEU A 180 -7.98 -2.93 -14.72
N PHE A 181 -7.72 -1.63 -14.63
CA PHE A 181 -7.13 -1.00 -13.45
C PHE A 181 -8.05 -1.15 -12.24
N LEU A 182 -9.31 -0.72 -12.36
CA LEU A 182 -10.28 -0.75 -11.26
C LEU A 182 -10.46 -2.17 -10.72
N ALA A 183 -10.65 -3.15 -11.61
CA ALA A 183 -10.81 -4.53 -11.19
C ALA A 183 -9.58 -5.08 -10.48
N GLN A 184 -8.38 -4.77 -10.99
CA GLN A 184 -7.14 -5.19 -10.34
C GLN A 184 -6.94 -4.53 -8.98
N ARG A 185 -7.10 -3.21 -8.86
CA ARG A 185 -6.87 -2.50 -7.60
C ARG A 185 -7.93 -2.81 -6.55
N ALA A 186 -9.16 -3.10 -6.99
CA ALA A 186 -10.25 -3.45 -6.08
C ALA A 186 -10.16 -4.91 -5.60
N TRP A 187 -9.90 -5.89 -6.48
CA TRP A 187 -10.17 -7.29 -6.17
C TRP A 187 -9.06 -8.30 -6.46
N TYR A 188 -8.06 -7.98 -7.29
CA TYR A 188 -7.10 -9.00 -7.76
C TYR A 188 -5.63 -8.75 -7.39
N ASP A 189 -5.20 -7.50 -7.27
CA ASP A 189 -3.78 -7.18 -7.06
C ASP A 189 -3.45 -6.99 -5.58
N ARG A 190 -3.03 -8.09 -4.95
CA ARG A 190 -2.58 -8.08 -3.56
C ARG A 190 -1.15 -7.56 -3.38
N THR A 191 -0.35 -7.47 -4.43
CA THR A 191 1.03 -6.96 -4.37
C THR A 191 1.01 -5.49 -3.98
N ILE A 192 0.16 -4.69 -4.64
CA ILE A 192 -0.06 -3.27 -4.32
C ILE A 192 -1.09 -3.09 -3.19
N GLY A 193 -2.07 -3.99 -3.07
CA GLY A 193 -3.17 -3.87 -2.11
C GLY A 193 -2.79 -4.16 -0.65
N SER A 194 -1.69 -4.89 -0.43
CA SER A 194 -1.21 -5.21 0.92
C SER A 194 -0.24 -4.14 1.43
N LEU A 195 -0.32 -3.87 2.74
CA LEU A 195 0.63 -3.01 3.46
C LEU A 195 1.29 -3.80 4.61
N SER A 196 2.39 -3.26 5.14
CA SER A 196 2.94 -3.70 6.43
C SER A 196 3.53 -2.52 7.20
N THR A 197 3.80 -2.70 8.49
CA THR A 197 4.40 -1.66 9.33
C THR A 197 5.24 -2.23 10.45
N ASP A 198 6.31 -1.53 10.80
CA ASP A 198 7.12 -1.77 12.02
C ASP A 198 6.62 -0.92 13.21
N GLY A 199 5.47 -0.26 13.06
CA GLY A 199 4.90 0.70 14.01
C GLY A 199 5.39 2.14 13.80
N ARG A 200 6.49 2.35 13.05
CA ARG A 200 7.00 3.68 12.71
C ARG A 200 6.74 4.02 11.25
N PHE A 201 7.10 3.12 10.36
CA PHE A 201 6.93 3.27 8.93
C PHE A 201 5.82 2.36 8.42
N VAL A 202 5.02 2.86 7.49
CA VAL A 202 4.11 2.05 6.67
C VAL A 202 4.83 1.73 5.37
N PHE A 203 4.94 0.45 5.05
CA PHE A 203 5.58 -0.06 3.86
C PHE A 203 4.54 -0.47 2.82
N ALA A 204 4.79 -0.09 1.57
CA ALA A 204 3.92 -0.40 0.44
C ALA A 204 4.74 -0.69 -0.81
N VAL A 205 4.21 -1.53 -1.70
CA VAL A 205 4.72 -1.66 -3.06
C VAL A 205 3.86 -0.82 -3.99
N ASP A 206 4.48 -0.18 -4.96
CA ASP A 206 3.80 0.67 -5.95
C ASP A 206 4.47 0.55 -7.32
N TRP A 207 3.95 1.22 -8.35
CA TRP A 207 4.49 1.16 -9.73
C TRP A 207 4.46 -0.24 -10.38
N VAL A 208 3.45 -1.05 -10.04
CA VAL A 208 3.31 -2.40 -10.63
C VAL A 208 2.68 -2.39 -12.03
N GLY A 209 2.16 -1.24 -12.48
CA GLY A 209 1.42 -1.11 -13.73
C GLY A 209 0.07 -1.83 -13.71
N VAL A 210 -0.60 -1.90 -14.87
CA VAL A 210 -1.86 -2.65 -15.04
C VAL A 210 -1.59 -3.97 -15.74
N LEU A 211 -1.65 -5.08 -15.00
CA LEU A 211 -1.33 -6.42 -15.50
C LEU A 211 -2.24 -6.80 -16.68
N GLY A 212 -1.72 -7.60 -17.61
CA GLY A 212 -2.46 -8.03 -18.81
C GLY A 212 -2.58 -6.95 -19.89
N LEU A 213 -2.14 -5.71 -19.62
CA LEU A 213 -2.05 -4.66 -20.63
C LEU A 213 -0.93 -5.00 -21.64
N ARG A 214 -1.32 -5.17 -22.91
CA ARG A 214 -0.38 -5.21 -24.04
C ARG A 214 -0.63 -3.99 -24.92
N VAL A 215 0.32 -3.07 -24.94
CA VAL A 215 0.24 -1.86 -25.78
C VAL A 215 0.68 -2.21 -27.19
N PHE A 216 -0.25 -2.16 -28.14
CA PHE A 216 0.04 -2.24 -29.57
C PHE A 216 -0.08 -0.83 -30.16
N SER A 217 1.01 -0.32 -30.73
CA SER A 217 1.00 0.99 -31.38
C SER A 217 0.40 0.87 -32.80
N PRO A 218 -0.66 1.63 -33.17
CA PRO A 218 -1.19 1.61 -34.53
C PRO A 218 -0.13 2.20 -35.48
N GLY A 219 0.43 1.37 -36.37
CA GLY A 219 1.38 1.82 -37.40
C GLY A 219 2.76 1.15 -37.42
N GLY A 220 3.00 0.10 -36.61
CA GLY A 220 4.15 -0.83 -36.80
C GLY A 220 5.56 -0.26 -36.58
N PHE A 221 5.73 1.05 -36.40
CA PHE A 221 7.04 1.71 -36.28
C PHE A 221 7.15 2.70 -35.11
N GLY A 222 6.17 2.71 -34.19
CA GLY A 222 6.31 3.38 -32.91
C GLY A 222 6.69 2.37 -31.84
N GLN A 223 7.84 2.53 -31.19
CA GLN A 223 8.10 1.79 -29.95
C GLN A 223 6.88 1.98 -29.03
N PRO A 224 6.35 0.92 -28.40
CA PRO A 224 5.46 1.12 -27.27
C PRO A 224 6.17 2.10 -26.34
N ASP A 225 5.44 3.02 -25.72
CA ASP A 225 6.01 3.84 -24.65
C ASP A 225 6.32 2.93 -23.45
N THR A 226 7.34 2.09 -23.57
CA THR A 226 7.84 1.17 -22.55
C THR A 226 8.38 1.95 -21.34
N SER A 227 8.51 3.28 -21.46
CA SER A 227 8.84 4.20 -20.40
C SER A 227 7.62 4.70 -19.60
N ALA A 228 6.40 4.41 -20.05
CA ALA A 228 5.17 4.80 -19.36
C ALA A 228 4.99 4.05 -18.02
N PRO A 229 4.76 4.74 -16.90
CA PRO A 229 4.63 4.14 -15.56
C PRO A 229 3.47 3.14 -15.37
N TRP A 230 2.43 3.22 -16.19
CA TRP A 230 1.21 2.41 -16.06
C TRP A 230 1.25 1.08 -16.83
N ILE A 231 2.29 0.86 -17.62
CA ILE A 231 2.54 -0.40 -18.31
C ILE A 231 3.32 -1.33 -17.36
N PRO A 232 2.95 -2.63 -17.25
CA PRO A 232 3.71 -3.59 -16.44
C PRO A 232 5.19 -3.65 -16.79
N ARG A 233 6.04 -3.80 -15.78
CA ARG A 233 7.50 -3.84 -15.90
C ARG A 233 8.09 -5.02 -15.14
N ASP A 234 9.37 -5.26 -15.37
CA ASP A 234 10.21 -6.21 -14.64
C ASP A 234 10.76 -5.66 -13.30
N HIS A 235 10.29 -4.47 -12.90
CA HIS A 235 10.64 -3.84 -11.64
C HIS A 235 9.44 -3.04 -11.12
N ASN A 236 9.43 -2.79 -9.82
CA ASN A 236 8.47 -1.92 -9.17
C ASN A 236 9.20 -1.16 -8.04
N ARG A 237 8.45 -0.48 -7.16
CA ARG A 237 9.05 0.31 -6.08
C ARG A 237 8.53 -0.11 -4.72
N LEU A 238 9.44 -0.20 -3.74
CA LEU A 238 9.12 -0.37 -2.33
C LEU A 238 9.25 0.99 -1.64
N LEU A 239 8.17 1.42 -0.98
CA LEU A 239 8.03 2.74 -0.36
C LEU A 239 7.93 2.61 1.16
N ALA A 240 8.44 3.61 1.87
CA ALA A 240 8.22 3.75 3.31
C ALA A 240 7.69 5.15 3.66
N PHE A 241 6.54 5.18 4.32
CA PHE A 241 5.89 6.40 4.78
C PHE A 241 6.00 6.52 6.29
N ASP A 242 6.35 7.71 6.80
CA ASP A 242 6.39 7.95 8.24
C ASP A 242 4.98 8.12 8.78
N LEU A 243 4.58 7.22 9.68
CA LEU A 243 3.26 7.25 10.31
C LEU A 243 3.07 8.52 11.17
N ALA A 244 4.17 9.01 11.75
CA ALA A 244 4.18 10.19 12.62
C ALA A 244 4.01 11.51 11.83
N SER A 245 4.67 11.63 10.69
CA SER A 245 4.71 12.85 9.89
C SER A 245 3.61 12.88 8.83
N GLU A 246 2.38 12.55 9.19
CA GLU A 246 1.21 12.63 8.29
C GLU A 246 1.41 11.91 6.94
N GLY A 247 2.09 10.76 6.93
CA GLY A 247 2.28 9.96 5.70
C GLY A 247 3.35 10.49 4.75
N MET A 248 4.30 11.29 5.23
CA MET A 248 5.45 11.70 4.39
C MET A 248 6.26 10.49 3.90
N LEU A 249 6.58 10.48 2.61
CA LEU A 249 7.51 9.51 2.02
C LEU A 249 8.92 9.75 2.56
N VAL A 250 9.50 8.74 3.20
CA VAL A 250 10.83 8.83 3.83
C VAL A 250 11.90 8.30 2.87
N TRP A 251 11.62 7.18 2.23
CA TRP A 251 12.51 6.55 1.27
C TRP A 251 11.75 5.66 0.30
N GLU A 252 12.43 5.37 -0.80
CA GLU A 252 11.97 4.54 -1.89
C GLU A 252 13.14 3.66 -2.37
N LEU A 253 12.84 2.40 -2.67
CA LEU A 253 13.79 1.40 -3.15
C LEU A 253 13.26 0.71 -4.41
N GLY A 254 14.16 0.17 -5.23
CA GLY A 254 13.82 -0.46 -6.51
C GLY A 254 13.80 0.55 -7.65
N GLY A 255 12.91 0.33 -8.63
CA GLY A 255 12.92 1.08 -9.88
C GLY A 255 13.88 0.51 -10.93
N PRO A 256 14.06 1.20 -12.07
CA PRO A 256 14.96 0.77 -13.14
C PRO A 256 16.40 0.56 -12.66
N ARG A 257 17.11 -0.38 -13.30
CA ARG A 257 18.52 -0.65 -12.99
C ARG A 257 19.38 0.60 -13.12
N GLY A 258 20.15 0.90 -12.08
CA GLY A 258 21.11 2.00 -12.07
C GLY A 258 20.50 3.38 -11.88
N GLU A 259 19.17 3.49 -11.69
CA GLU A 259 18.53 4.79 -11.43
C GLU A 259 19.07 5.43 -10.15
N ARG A 260 19.24 4.64 -9.08
CA ARG A 260 19.69 5.13 -7.78
C ARG A 260 21.03 4.53 -7.35
N ASN A 261 21.69 3.79 -8.25
CA ASN A 261 22.88 2.99 -7.98
C ASN A 261 22.72 2.08 -6.74
N SER A 262 21.50 1.63 -6.48
CA SER A 262 21.22 0.73 -5.37
C SER A 262 21.39 -0.72 -5.80
N LYS A 263 21.93 -1.56 -4.92
CA LYS A 263 22.08 -3.01 -5.21
C LYS A 263 20.75 -3.71 -5.44
N ILE A 264 19.62 -3.09 -5.09
CA ILE A 264 18.26 -3.63 -5.25
C ILE A 264 17.47 -2.96 -6.38
N ASP A 265 18.11 -2.11 -7.19
CA ASP A 265 17.50 -1.61 -8.44
C ASP A 265 17.25 -2.79 -9.40
N GLY A 266 16.18 -2.70 -10.19
CA GLY A 266 15.73 -3.75 -11.10
C GLY A 266 15.09 -4.95 -10.41
N THR A 267 14.67 -4.79 -9.16
CA THR A 267 13.88 -5.80 -8.44
C THR A 267 12.39 -5.52 -8.61
N PHE A 268 11.62 -6.59 -8.86
CA PHE A 268 10.17 -6.60 -8.73
C PHE A 268 9.79 -7.18 -7.36
N PHE A 269 9.44 -6.33 -6.40
CA PHE A 269 8.97 -6.74 -5.08
C PHE A 269 7.62 -7.45 -5.17
N LEU A 270 7.48 -8.57 -4.48
CA LEU A 270 6.30 -9.45 -4.53
C LEU A 270 5.27 -9.14 -3.42
N GLY A 271 5.37 -7.96 -2.81
CA GLY A 271 4.54 -7.48 -1.72
C GLY A 271 5.33 -6.64 -0.72
N PRO A 272 4.67 -6.02 0.26
CA PRO A 272 5.37 -5.28 1.31
C PRO A 272 6.23 -6.23 2.15
N PRO A 273 7.33 -5.73 2.77
CA PRO A 273 8.22 -6.54 3.58
C PRO A 273 7.52 -7.05 4.84
N LEU A 274 8.09 -8.08 5.45
CA LEU A 274 7.78 -8.50 6.81
C LEU A 274 8.75 -7.82 7.79
N PRO A 275 8.29 -6.90 8.65
CA PRO A 275 9.13 -6.35 9.71
C PRO A 275 9.31 -7.37 10.83
N LEU A 276 10.55 -7.73 11.13
CA LEU A 276 10.89 -8.68 12.19
C LEU A 276 12.30 -8.41 12.72
N GLY A 277 12.45 -8.35 14.04
CA GLY A 277 13.78 -8.20 14.67
C GLY A 277 14.52 -6.91 14.28
N GLY A 278 13.81 -5.84 13.93
CA GLY A 278 14.40 -4.58 13.47
C GLY A 278 14.89 -4.58 12.03
N GLN A 279 14.64 -5.65 11.27
CA GLN A 279 14.90 -5.74 9.83
C GLN A 279 13.59 -5.90 9.04
N LEU A 280 13.66 -5.61 7.75
CA LEU A 280 12.58 -5.84 6.79
C LEU A 280 12.95 -7.02 5.90
N TYR A 281 12.12 -8.05 5.87
CA TYR A 281 12.31 -9.20 5.00
C TYR A 281 11.35 -9.13 3.82
N CYS A 282 11.85 -8.90 2.62
CA CYS A 282 11.06 -8.72 1.42
C CYS A 282 11.38 -9.79 0.37
N LEU A 283 10.35 -10.38 -0.23
CA LEU A 283 10.53 -11.19 -1.43
C LEU A 283 10.56 -10.28 -2.65
N GLY A 284 11.50 -10.53 -3.55
CA GLY A 284 11.59 -9.85 -4.84
C GLY A 284 12.10 -10.77 -5.92
N GLU A 285 11.61 -10.59 -7.13
CA GLU A 285 12.12 -11.22 -8.33
C GLU A 285 13.16 -10.30 -8.99
N ARG A 286 14.27 -10.88 -9.43
CA ARG A 286 15.27 -10.18 -10.23
C ARG A 286 16.03 -11.17 -11.09
N ASP A 287 16.19 -10.83 -12.37
CA ASP A 287 16.89 -11.67 -13.34
C ASP A 287 16.27 -13.09 -13.43
N GLY A 288 14.96 -13.22 -13.21
CA GLY A 288 14.26 -14.50 -13.21
C GLY A 288 14.40 -15.31 -11.92
N GLU A 289 15.08 -14.79 -10.90
CA GLU A 289 15.27 -15.46 -9.61
C GLU A 289 14.46 -14.78 -8.50
N ILE A 290 13.74 -15.58 -7.70
CA ILE A 290 13.10 -15.10 -6.47
C ILE A 290 14.14 -15.07 -5.35
N ARG A 291 14.30 -13.91 -4.71
CA ARG A 291 15.27 -13.66 -3.65
C ARG A 291 14.58 -13.15 -2.39
N LEU A 292 15.11 -13.56 -1.24
CA LEU A 292 14.80 -12.95 0.05
C LEU A 292 15.79 -11.81 0.31
N LEU A 293 15.28 -10.61 0.44
CA LEU A 293 16.03 -9.40 0.76
C LEU A 293 15.82 -9.09 2.24
N ALA A 294 16.90 -9.00 3.01
CA ALA A 294 16.87 -8.26 4.27
C ALA A 294 17.08 -6.77 3.94
N ILE A 295 16.43 -5.84 4.64
CA ILE A 295 16.61 -4.39 4.42
C ILE A 295 16.64 -3.72 5.79
N ASP A 296 17.61 -2.83 6.03
CA ASP A 296 17.61 -1.96 7.22
C ASP A 296 16.61 -0.82 6.99
N PRO A 297 15.52 -0.71 7.79
CA PRO A 297 14.51 0.33 7.62
C PRO A 297 15.04 1.76 7.84
N ASN A 298 16.17 1.93 8.53
CA ASN A 298 16.78 3.23 8.81
C ASN A 298 17.96 3.55 7.88
N ARG A 299 18.49 2.56 7.18
CA ARG A 299 19.56 2.71 6.17
C ARG A 299 19.21 1.94 4.90
N PRO A 300 18.06 2.28 4.26
CA PRO A 300 17.61 1.62 3.05
C PRO A 300 18.68 1.79 1.95
N GLY A 301 19.16 0.67 1.39
CA GLY A 301 20.22 0.66 0.36
C GLY A 301 21.64 0.39 0.87
N GLY A 302 21.86 0.39 2.19
CA GLY A 302 23.08 -0.14 2.80
C GLY A 302 23.09 -1.67 2.81
N GLU A 303 24.27 -2.29 2.70
CA GLU A 303 24.41 -3.74 2.48
C GLU A 303 23.55 -4.61 3.38
N THR A 304 22.84 -5.54 2.76
CA THR A 304 22.09 -6.59 3.43
C THR A 304 22.37 -7.93 2.75
N PHE A 305 22.75 -8.90 3.58
CA PHE A 305 23.17 -10.24 3.18
C PHE A 305 22.09 -10.95 2.34
N SER A 306 22.44 -11.35 1.13
CA SER A 306 21.78 -12.47 0.45
C SER A 306 22.33 -13.75 1.07
N GLY A 307 21.50 -14.47 1.82
CA GLY A 307 21.91 -15.72 2.46
C GLY A 307 22.35 -16.77 1.43
N GLY A 308 23.66 -16.96 1.33
CA GLY A 308 24.28 -18.21 0.92
C GLY A 308 25.28 -18.58 2.00
N MET A 309 25.10 -19.78 2.59
CA MET A 309 25.97 -20.43 3.59
C MET A 309 25.61 -20.13 5.06
N PHE A 310 24.81 -21.03 5.65
CA PHE A 310 24.83 -21.26 7.10
C PHE A 310 26.25 -21.76 7.49
N PRO A 311 26.93 -21.15 8.48
CA PRO A 311 28.12 -21.78 9.02
C PRO A 311 27.67 -23.05 9.75
N ALA A 312 28.17 -24.20 9.29
CA ALA A 312 28.05 -25.44 10.04
C ALA A 312 28.73 -25.23 11.40
N THR A 313 27.94 -25.20 12.46
CA THR A 313 28.43 -25.31 13.83
C THR A 313 29.17 -26.64 13.96
N ARG A 314 30.46 -26.57 14.31
CA ARG A 314 31.16 -27.66 14.98
C ARG A 314 30.78 -27.67 16.45
#